data_AF-A0A067NBX3-F1
#
_entry.id   AF-A0A067NBX3-F1
#
_cell.length_a   1.000
_cell.length_b   1.000
_cell.length_c   1.000
_cell.angle_alpha   90.00
_cell.angle_beta   90.00
_cell.angle_gamma   90.00
#
_symmetry.space_group_name_H-M   'P 1'
#
loop_
_entity.id
_entity.type
_entity.pdbx_description
1 polymer ?
#
loop_
_entity_poly.entity_id
_entity_poly.type
_entity_poly.pdbx_seq_one_letter_code
_entity_poly.pdbx_strand_id
1 'polypeptide(L)'
;MLSTDHSKLDSLLRSYTGRTNGIPGVSATVVTKDGPIYTGVAGVTSADPERARPMAPDTVYWIASQTKIMTAIAAMQCVERSQIALDDPVGSILPELAELDVIEGFERSGRPKLRKAKTDITLRMLLTHTSGLAYNFMHPDLIKRNLFVGKKNGISERAHISEYDEPLVFEPGSGWAYGTGLDRAGQMIERLNGCTLEDFMKDNIWTPLGMTSTTFRLETRPDLMSRKVDMTRRRRNGVLVPALQPYGFPADHDLGGIGVYSTVEDYGKLLQALLQDGHAGILKPESVNEIFKPQLEDILGEEHYWTMFPGISAELKVNFGLSTSIRMTTAKNTRKVGSGSWLGYPNLMWWVDRKTGVACTIFKQILPVEDPIALKLDAEFESAVYECITKNQLKGKL
;
A
#
# COMPACT_ATOMS: atom_id res chain seq x y z
N MET A 1 -29.44 -0.15 8.86
CA MET A 1 -28.31 0.56 8.24
C MET A 1 -27.44 1.14 9.34
N LEU A 2 -26.13 0.94 9.29
CA LEU A 2 -25.17 1.60 10.19
C LEU A 2 -25.15 3.10 9.81
N SER A 3 -25.81 3.96 10.58
CA SER A 3 -25.76 5.42 10.37
C SER A 3 -24.57 5.99 11.13
N THR A 4 -23.44 6.22 10.46
CA THR A 4 -22.29 6.93 11.04
C THR A 4 -22.70 8.35 11.43
N ASP A 5 -22.19 8.86 12.56
CA ASP A 5 -22.36 10.29 12.91
C ASP A 5 -21.36 11.10 12.07
N HIS A 6 -21.78 11.45 10.84
CA HIS A 6 -20.92 12.14 9.87
C HIS A 6 -20.38 13.45 10.44
N SER A 7 -21.16 14.11 11.32
CA SER A 7 -20.78 15.38 11.93
C SER A 7 -19.51 15.26 12.78
N LYS A 8 -19.32 14.13 13.49
CA LYS A 8 -18.12 13.86 14.29
C LYS A 8 -16.90 13.62 13.41
N LEU A 9 -17.04 12.78 12.37
CA LEU A 9 -15.95 12.47 11.44
C LEU A 9 -15.51 13.71 10.65
N ASP A 10 -16.46 14.49 10.14
CA ASP A 10 -16.16 15.73 9.42
C ASP A 10 -15.48 16.77 10.33
N SER A 11 -15.95 16.90 11.57
CA SER A 11 -15.34 17.81 12.54
C SER A 11 -13.92 17.38 12.89
N LEU A 12 -13.66 16.07 12.97
CA LEU A 12 -12.32 15.54 13.15
C LEU A 12 -11.42 15.93 11.97
N LEU A 13 -11.82 15.66 10.72
CA LEU A 13 -11.04 16.02 9.53
C LEU A 13 -10.72 17.53 9.51
N ARG A 14 -11.75 18.38 9.67
CA ARG A 14 -11.58 19.85 9.74
C ARG A 14 -10.66 20.29 10.86
N SER A 15 -10.71 19.62 12.01
CA SER A 15 -9.84 19.97 13.14
C SER A 15 -8.36 19.77 12.82
N TYR A 16 -8.01 18.85 11.92
CA TYR A 16 -6.63 18.61 11.49
C TYR A 16 -6.21 19.50 10.32
N THR A 17 -7.13 19.93 9.46
CA THR A 17 -6.81 20.80 8.33
C THR A 17 -6.89 22.29 8.65
N GLY A 18 -7.64 22.68 9.70
CA GLY A 18 -7.77 24.06 10.14
C GLY A 18 -6.61 24.58 11.00
N ARG A 19 -5.57 23.77 11.26
CA ARG A 19 -4.41 24.15 12.09
C ARG A 19 -3.26 24.63 11.20
N THR A 20 -2.53 25.65 11.63
CA THR A 20 -1.31 26.14 10.93
C THR A 20 -0.24 25.05 10.78
N ASN A 21 -0.14 24.15 11.76
CA ASN A 21 0.72 22.97 11.72
C ASN A 21 -0.07 21.67 11.48
N GLY A 22 -1.23 21.78 10.82
CA GLY A 22 -2.15 20.68 10.53
C GLY A 22 -1.71 19.82 9.35
N ILE A 23 -2.69 19.31 8.61
CA ILE A 23 -2.52 18.61 7.34
C ILE A 23 -3.15 19.50 6.24
N PRO A 24 -2.53 19.71 5.08
CA PRO A 24 -3.08 20.62 4.06
C PRO A 24 -4.47 20.21 3.61
N GLY A 25 -4.63 18.94 3.28
CA GLY A 25 -5.88 18.35 2.80
C GLY A 25 -5.94 16.86 3.11
N VAL A 26 -7.15 16.38 3.34
CA VAL A 26 -7.44 14.98 3.63
C VAL A 26 -8.75 14.57 2.97
N SER A 27 -8.78 13.35 2.46
CA SER A 27 -9.99 12.66 2.02
C SER A 27 -10.09 11.33 2.75
N ALA A 28 -11.29 10.92 3.15
CA ALA A 28 -11.51 9.63 3.79
C ALA A 28 -12.84 9.03 3.36
N THR A 29 -12.87 7.71 3.20
CA THR A 29 -14.08 6.96 2.91
C THR A 29 -14.16 5.74 3.81
N VAL A 30 -15.36 5.45 4.32
CA VAL A 30 -15.70 4.25 5.10
C VAL A 30 -16.78 3.51 4.33
N VAL A 31 -16.58 2.22 4.10
CA VAL A 31 -17.50 1.36 3.36
C VAL A 31 -17.89 0.14 4.19
N THR A 32 -19.07 -0.39 3.91
CA THR A 32 -19.49 -1.74 4.29
C THR A 32 -19.66 -2.58 3.03
N LYS A 33 -20.02 -3.85 3.19
CA LYS A 33 -20.42 -4.71 2.06
C LYS A 33 -21.56 -4.11 1.21
N ASP A 34 -22.41 -3.27 1.80
CA ASP A 34 -23.62 -2.73 1.17
C ASP A 34 -23.36 -1.38 0.47
N GLY A 35 -22.23 -0.72 0.73
CA GLY A 35 -21.87 0.55 0.11
C GLY A 35 -21.06 1.49 1.01
N PRO A 36 -20.71 2.69 0.52
CA PRO A 36 -20.11 3.73 1.34
C PRO A 36 -21.11 4.19 2.42
N ILE A 37 -20.65 4.22 3.66
CA ILE A 37 -21.39 4.79 4.79
C ILE A 37 -20.86 6.16 5.18
N TYR A 38 -19.67 6.55 4.71
CA TYR A 38 -19.11 7.89 4.90
C TYR A 38 -18.11 8.19 3.78
N THR A 39 -18.18 9.40 3.22
CA THR A 39 -17.10 9.99 2.42
C THR A 39 -16.98 11.45 2.83
N GLY A 40 -15.80 11.85 3.28
CA GLY A 40 -15.55 13.20 3.77
C GLY A 40 -14.21 13.73 3.30
N VAL A 41 -14.16 15.04 3.10
CA VAL A 41 -12.97 15.77 2.69
C VAL A 41 -12.83 17.05 3.51
N ALA A 42 -11.60 17.49 3.73
CA ALA A 42 -11.31 18.76 4.38
C ALA A 42 -9.98 19.33 3.89
N GLY A 43 -9.86 20.66 3.96
CA GLY A 43 -8.62 21.37 3.62
C GLY A 43 -8.47 21.68 2.13
N VAL A 44 -7.22 21.77 1.69
CA VAL A 44 -6.83 22.22 0.34
C VAL A 44 -5.85 21.26 -0.33
N THR A 45 -5.83 21.30 -1.66
CA THR A 45 -5.00 20.45 -2.54
C THR A 45 -3.52 20.85 -2.59
N SER A 46 -3.11 21.97 -1.99
CA SER A 46 -1.71 22.40 -2.00
C SER A 46 -1.36 23.25 -0.79
N ALA A 47 -0.12 23.10 -0.31
CA ALA A 47 0.48 24.02 0.66
C ALA A 47 0.96 25.34 0.01
N ASP A 48 0.97 25.42 -1.32
CA ASP A 48 1.19 26.66 -2.07
C ASP A 48 -0.14 27.43 -2.14
N PRO A 49 -0.27 28.62 -1.54
CA PRO A 49 -1.52 29.39 -1.55
C PRO A 49 -2.03 29.73 -2.95
N GLU A 50 -1.15 29.88 -3.96
CA GLU A 50 -1.56 30.22 -5.32
C GLU A 50 -2.18 29.01 -6.04
N ARG A 51 -1.72 27.80 -5.70
CA ARG A 51 -2.23 26.54 -6.26
C ARG A 51 -3.27 25.84 -5.40
N ALA A 52 -3.46 26.29 -4.16
CA ALA A 52 -4.42 25.71 -3.23
C ALA A 52 -5.86 25.80 -3.79
N ARG A 53 -6.52 24.66 -3.90
CA ARG A 53 -7.95 24.54 -4.21
C ARG A 53 -8.64 23.72 -3.12
N PRO A 54 -9.94 23.90 -2.86
CA PRO A 54 -10.66 23.05 -1.91
C PRO A 54 -10.54 21.57 -2.28
N MET A 55 -10.36 20.72 -1.27
CA MET A 55 -10.44 19.27 -1.45
C MET A 55 -11.84 18.84 -1.92
N ALA A 56 -11.88 17.81 -2.76
CA ALA A 56 -13.12 17.19 -3.25
C ALA A 56 -13.02 15.65 -3.15
N PRO A 57 -14.14 14.90 -3.01
CA PRO A 57 -14.11 13.44 -2.91
C PRO A 57 -13.37 12.73 -4.05
N ASP A 58 -13.42 13.33 -5.23
CA ASP A 58 -12.79 12.86 -6.45
C ASP A 58 -11.33 13.32 -6.60
N THR A 59 -10.76 14.07 -5.65
CA THR A 59 -9.36 14.52 -5.71
C THR A 59 -8.42 13.33 -5.91
N VAL A 60 -7.47 13.46 -6.84
CA VAL A 60 -6.59 12.37 -7.29
C VAL A 60 -5.28 12.39 -6.51
N TYR A 61 -4.94 11.25 -5.92
CA TYR A 61 -3.74 11.05 -5.10
C TYR A 61 -2.81 10.06 -5.80
N TRP A 62 -1.51 10.26 -5.67
CA TRP A 62 -0.55 9.16 -5.80
C TRP A 62 -0.65 8.26 -4.58
N ILE A 63 -1.10 7.02 -4.76
CA ILE A 63 -1.43 6.13 -3.62
C ILE A 63 -0.24 5.26 -3.19
N ALA A 64 0.89 5.35 -3.89
CA ALA A 64 2.12 4.66 -3.56
C ALA A 64 1.87 3.17 -3.26
N SER A 65 2.32 2.68 -2.10
CA SER A 65 2.23 1.27 -1.71
C SER A 65 0.82 0.72 -1.48
N GLN A 66 -0.22 1.55 -1.51
CA GLN A 66 -1.58 1.03 -1.61
C GLN A 66 -1.84 0.33 -2.96
N THR A 67 -1.00 0.57 -3.98
CA THR A 67 -1.00 -0.19 -5.24
C THR A 67 -0.89 -1.70 -5.02
N LYS A 68 -0.12 -2.10 -4.00
CA LYS A 68 0.30 -3.49 -3.79
C LYS A 68 -0.87 -4.46 -3.64
N ILE A 69 -1.96 -4.06 -2.97
CA ILE A 69 -3.13 -4.94 -2.80
C ILE A 69 -3.82 -5.23 -4.14
N MET A 70 -3.85 -4.26 -5.07
CA MET A 70 -4.36 -4.50 -6.42
C MET A 70 -3.46 -5.45 -7.21
N THR A 71 -2.15 -5.34 -7.04
CA THR A 71 -1.20 -6.29 -7.64
C THR A 71 -1.33 -7.69 -7.07
N ALA A 72 -1.57 -7.84 -5.76
CA ALA A 72 -1.86 -9.13 -5.16
C ALA A 72 -3.18 -9.74 -5.68
N ILE A 73 -4.22 -8.92 -5.86
CA ILE A 73 -5.48 -9.36 -6.49
C ILE A 73 -5.21 -9.84 -7.92
N ALA A 74 -4.49 -9.06 -8.74
CA ALA A 74 -4.14 -9.43 -10.11
C ALA A 74 -3.29 -10.72 -10.18
N ALA A 75 -2.35 -10.90 -9.26
CA ALA A 75 -1.58 -12.13 -9.14
C ALA A 75 -2.47 -13.33 -8.78
N MET A 76 -3.41 -13.16 -7.83
CA MET A 76 -4.37 -14.21 -7.49
C MET A 76 -5.34 -14.53 -8.63
N GLN A 77 -5.67 -13.56 -9.50
CA GLN A 77 -6.42 -13.83 -10.73
C GLN A 77 -5.61 -14.72 -11.69
N CYS A 78 -4.29 -14.53 -11.79
CA CYS A 78 -3.42 -15.43 -12.56
C CYS A 78 -3.39 -16.85 -11.94
N VAL A 79 -3.39 -16.95 -10.61
CA VAL A 79 -3.49 -18.23 -9.88
C VAL A 79 -4.83 -18.92 -10.15
N GLU A 80 -5.94 -18.19 -10.10
CA GLU A 80 -7.27 -18.73 -10.40
C GLU A 80 -7.43 -19.21 -11.85
N ARG A 81 -6.67 -18.62 -12.77
CA ARG A 81 -6.57 -19.02 -14.19
C ARG A 81 -5.57 -20.14 -14.42
N SER A 82 -4.95 -20.66 -13.36
CA SER A 82 -3.92 -21.70 -13.43
C SER A 82 -2.72 -21.33 -14.32
N GLN A 83 -2.41 -20.04 -14.44
CA GLN A 83 -1.22 -19.57 -15.16
C GLN A 83 0.06 -19.77 -14.35
N ILE A 84 -0.06 -19.77 -13.01
CA ILE A 84 1.01 -20.00 -12.03
C ILE A 84 0.38 -20.39 -10.69
N ALA A 85 1.01 -21.24 -9.88
CA ALA A 85 0.63 -21.46 -8.49
C ALA A 85 1.40 -20.52 -7.54
N LEU A 86 0.88 -20.29 -6.33
CA LEU A 86 1.55 -19.45 -5.33
C LEU A 86 2.98 -19.94 -5.01
N ASP A 87 3.19 -21.26 -4.98
CA ASP A 87 4.47 -21.85 -4.59
C ASP A 87 5.35 -22.25 -5.79
N ASP A 88 4.94 -21.90 -7.00
CA ASP A 88 5.76 -22.12 -8.19
C ASP A 88 6.93 -21.12 -8.24
N PRO A 89 8.14 -21.56 -8.64
CA PRO A 89 9.25 -20.67 -8.97
C PRO A 89 8.87 -19.68 -10.07
N VAL A 90 9.22 -18.39 -9.88
CA VAL A 90 8.95 -17.36 -10.90
C VAL A 90 10.04 -17.26 -11.97
N GLY A 91 11.19 -17.92 -11.79
CA GLY A 91 12.37 -17.77 -12.64
C GLY A 91 12.15 -18.15 -14.11
N SER A 92 11.21 -19.04 -14.43
CA SER A 92 10.85 -19.39 -15.81
C SER A 92 10.15 -18.24 -16.56
N ILE A 93 9.44 -17.38 -15.84
CA ILE A 93 8.74 -16.20 -16.36
C ILE A 93 9.59 -14.95 -16.22
N LEU A 94 10.35 -14.86 -15.11
CA LEU A 94 11.26 -13.79 -14.74
C LEU A 94 12.70 -14.32 -14.64
N PRO A 95 13.38 -14.63 -15.76
CA PRO A 95 14.75 -15.14 -15.76
C PRO A 95 15.75 -14.27 -15.02
N GLU A 96 15.51 -12.95 -14.91
CA GLU A 96 16.33 -12.05 -14.10
C GLU A 96 16.30 -12.37 -12.59
N LEU A 97 15.33 -13.14 -12.11
CA LEU A 97 15.20 -13.58 -10.72
C LEU A 97 15.68 -15.02 -10.49
N ALA A 98 16.00 -15.76 -11.54
CA ALA A 98 16.33 -17.19 -11.43
C ALA A 98 17.68 -17.44 -10.73
N GLU A 99 18.66 -16.57 -10.94
CA GLU A 99 20.07 -16.81 -10.56
C GLU A 99 20.70 -15.64 -9.80
N LEU A 100 19.94 -15.06 -8.85
CA LEU A 100 20.40 -13.94 -8.05
C LEU A 100 21.44 -14.34 -6.99
N ASP A 101 22.32 -13.40 -6.68
CA ASP A 101 23.24 -13.50 -5.56
C ASP A 101 22.59 -12.95 -4.28
N VAL A 102 23.01 -13.45 -3.12
CA VAL A 102 22.67 -12.99 -1.77
C VAL A 102 23.89 -12.27 -1.17
N ILE A 103 23.68 -11.12 -0.52
CA ILE A 103 24.70 -10.42 0.24
C ILE A 103 24.94 -11.15 1.57
N GLU A 104 26.19 -11.56 1.82
CA GLU A 104 26.63 -12.19 3.09
C GLU A 104 27.48 -11.25 3.95
N GLY A 105 27.54 -9.98 3.58
CA GLY A 105 28.29 -8.93 4.26
C GLY A 105 29.30 -8.27 3.34
N PHE A 106 30.36 -7.70 3.92
CA PHE A 106 31.31 -6.85 3.21
C PHE A 106 32.75 -7.16 3.60
N GLU A 107 33.67 -7.02 2.64
CA GLU A 107 35.10 -6.97 2.90
C GLU A 107 35.50 -5.64 3.58
N ARG A 108 36.72 -5.57 4.10
CA ARG A 108 37.30 -4.32 4.64
C ARG A 108 37.38 -3.19 3.61
N SER A 109 37.48 -3.54 2.32
CA SER A 109 37.47 -2.61 1.18
C SER A 109 36.11 -1.96 0.94
N GLY A 110 35.05 -2.45 1.59
CA GLY A 110 33.67 -2.07 1.30
C GLY A 110 33.03 -2.86 0.16
N ARG A 111 33.76 -3.79 -0.48
CA ARG A 111 33.22 -4.68 -1.51
C ARG A 111 32.19 -5.66 -0.89
N PRO A 112 31.00 -5.85 -1.50
CA PRO A 112 30.04 -6.84 -1.03
C PRO A 112 30.56 -8.26 -1.25
N LYS A 113 30.36 -9.12 -0.26
CA LYS A 113 30.53 -10.57 -0.37
C LYS A 113 29.21 -11.16 -0.84
N LEU A 114 29.26 -11.89 -1.95
CA LEU A 114 28.10 -12.43 -2.63
C LEU A 114 28.19 -13.94 -2.71
N ARG A 115 27.06 -14.62 -2.54
CA ARG A 115 26.91 -16.06 -2.78
C ARG A 115 25.64 -16.29 -3.61
N LYS A 116 25.65 -17.27 -4.52
CA LYS A 116 24.45 -17.68 -5.24
C LYS A 116 23.34 -18.11 -4.28
N ALA A 117 22.11 -17.66 -4.52
CA ALA A 117 20.93 -18.21 -3.87
C ALA A 117 20.84 -19.72 -4.14
N LYS A 118 20.26 -20.46 -3.19
CA LYS A 118 20.03 -21.91 -3.24
C LYS A 118 18.55 -22.25 -3.35
N THR A 119 17.67 -21.31 -3.00
CA THR A 119 16.22 -21.45 -3.06
C THR A 119 15.67 -20.56 -4.16
N ASP A 120 14.81 -21.13 -5.01
CA ASP A 120 14.10 -20.36 -6.02
C ASP A 120 13.08 -19.39 -5.38
N ILE A 121 12.96 -18.20 -5.94
CA ILE A 121 11.91 -17.25 -5.53
C ILE A 121 10.56 -17.74 -6.07
N THR A 122 9.56 -17.83 -5.20
CA THR A 122 8.17 -18.16 -5.58
C THR A 122 7.27 -16.94 -5.64
N LEU A 123 6.09 -17.07 -6.25
CA LEU A 123 5.09 -16.00 -6.26
C LEU A 123 4.67 -15.62 -4.84
N ARG A 124 4.46 -16.61 -3.94
CA ARG A 124 4.12 -16.37 -2.54
C ARG A 124 5.16 -15.46 -1.89
N MET A 125 6.44 -15.78 -2.08
CA MET A 125 7.54 -14.99 -1.51
C MET A 125 7.58 -13.55 -2.02
N LEU A 126 7.26 -13.31 -3.29
CA LEU A 126 7.11 -11.96 -3.82
C LEU A 126 5.99 -11.20 -3.12
N LEU A 127 4.82 -11.83 -2.93
CA LEU A 127 3.64 -11.23 -2.32
C LEU A 127 3.77 -11.04 -0.81
N THR A 128 4.60 -11.84 -0.12
CA THR A 128 4.78 -11.80 1.33
C THR A 128 6.03 -11.04 1.79
N HIS A 129 6.82 -10.48 0.86
CA HIS A 129 8.11 -9.83 1.15
C HIS A 129 9.14 -10.77 1.80
N THR A 130 9.12 -12.05 1.43
CA THR A 130 10.08 -13.07 1.90
C THR A 130 11.01 -13.58 0.80
N SER A 131 11.06 -12.90 -0.35
CA SER A 131 11.93 -13.29 -1.48
C SER A 131 13.40 -12.89 -1.32
N GLY A 132 13.74 -12.05 -0.34
CA GLY A 132 15.07 -11.45 -0.22
C GLY A 132 15.26 -10.18 -1.06
N LEU A 133 14.29 -9.82 -1.91
CA LEU A 133 14.28 -8.52 -2.59
C LEU A 133 13.92 -7.41 -1.59
N ALA A 134 14.71 -6.35 -1.53
CA ALA A 134 14.49 -5.21 -0.64
C ALA A 134 14.57 -3.88 -1.41
N TYR A 135 13.93 -2.83 -0.90
CA TYR A 135 14.13 -1.49 -1.45
C TYR A 135 15.53 -0.98 -1.09
N ASN A 136 16.28 -0.52 -2.09
CA ASN A 136 17.68 -0.12 -1.94
C ASN A 136 17.90 1.15 -1.08
N PHE A 137 16.84 1.84 -0.71
CA PHE A 137 16.84 2.99 0.20
C PHE A 137 16.33 2.64 1.61
N MET A 138 15.97 1.38 1.86
CA MET A 138 15.47 0.91 3.16
C MET A 138 16.37 -0.15 3.80
N HIS A 139 17.16 -0.89 3.01
CA HIS A 139 18.06 -1.92 3.55
C HIS A 139 19.52 -1.43 3.61
N PRO A 140 20.18 -1.48 4.79
CA PRO A 140 21.53 -0.95 4.98
C PRO A 140 22.57 -1.60 4.04
N ASP A 141 22.46 -2.90 3.79
CA ASP A 141 23.39 -3.59 2.90
C ASP A 141 23.25 -3.15 1.44
N LEU A 142 22.03 -2.91 0.96
CA LEU A 142 21.82 -2.40 -0.39
C LEU A 142 22.33 -0.95 -0.51
N ILE A 143 22.07 -0.12 0.51
CA ILE A 143 22.59 1.25 0.56
C ILE A 143 24.12 1.24 0.44
N LYS A 144 24.79 0.40 1.24
CA LYS A 144 26.25 0.27 1.25
C LYS A 144 26.80 -0.30 -0.07
N ARG A 145 26.17 -1.34 -0.62
CA ARG A 145 26.54 -1.94 -1.90
C ARG A 145 26.42 -0.93 -3.04
N ASN A 146 25.34 -0.17 -3.07
CA ASN A 146 25.09 0.83 -4.11
C ASN A 146 26.06 2.01 -4.05
N LEU A 147 26.40 2.47 -2.85
CA LEU A 147 27.49 3.44 -2.66
C LEU A 147 28.82 2.91 -3.22
N PHE A 148 29.12 1.62 -3.02
CA PHE A 148 30.35 1.00 -3.53
C PHE A 148 30.37 0.91 -5.07
N VAL A 149 29.26 0.54 -5.72
CA VAL A 149 29.19 0.38 -7.18
C VAL A 149 28.78 1.67 -7.93
N GLY A 150 28.58 2.79 -7.23
CA GLY A 150 28.14 4.05 -7.83
C GLY A 150 26.69 4.05 -8.32
N LYS A 151 25.83 3.19 -7.77
CA LYS A 151 24.39 3.13 -8.07
C LYS A 151 23.61 4.05 -7.13
N LYS A 152 22.59 4.74 -7.65
CA LYS A 152 21.73 5.62 -6.87
C LYS A 152 20.75 4.81 -6.00
N ASN A 153 20.56 5.25 -4.76
CA ASN A 153 19.52 4.75 -3.87
C ASN A 153 18.31 5.70 -3.91
N GLY A 154 17.10 5.16 -3.85
CA GLY A 154 15.89 5.95 -3.74
C GLY A 154 14.69 5.32 -4.43
N ILE A 155 13.54 5.97 -4.30
CA ILE A 155 12.39 5.69 -5.15
C ILE A 155 12.76 6.08 -6.58
N SER A 156 12.41 5.22 -7.53
CA SER A 156 12.75 5.42 -8.94
C SER A 156 12.17 6.73 -9.50
N GLU A 157 13.06 7.57 -10.03
CA GLU A 157 12.72 8.87 -10.65
C GLU A 157 12.17 8.73 -12.07
N ARG A 158 12.32 7.55 -12.68
CA ARG A 158 11.73 7.22 -13.98
C ARG A 158 10.69 6.11 -13.90
N ALA A 159 10.46 5.56 -12.72
CA ALA A 159 9.65 4.36 -12.52
C ALA A 159 10.13 3.18 -13.39
N HIS A 160 11.45 2.96 -13.45
CA HIS A 160 12.04 1.89 -14.26
C HIS A 160 12.48 0.72 -13.37
N ILE A 161 11.96 -0.48 -13.64
CA ILE A 161 12.16 -1.66 -12.78
C ILE A 161 13.63 -2.05 -12.58
N SER A 162 14.50 -1.84 -13.59
CA SER A 162 15.93 -2.19 -13.50
C SER A 162 16.72 -1.33 -12.50
N GLU A 163 16.18 -0.18 -12.07
CA GLU A 163 16.76 0.58 -10.96
C GLU A 163 16.78 -0.23 -9.66
N TYR A 164 15.98 -1.31 -9.60
CA TYR A 164 15.93 -2.27 -8.50
C TYR A 164 16.54 -3.64 -8.85
N ASP A 165 17.35 -3.74 -9.91
CA ASP A 165 18.20 -4.92 -10.13
C ASP A 165 19.32 -4.93 -9.08
N GLU A 166 19.08 -5.65 -7.99
CA GLU A 166 19.94 -5.76 -6.82
C GLU A 166 20.11 -7.23 -6.40
N PRO A 167 21.23 -7.58 -5.74
CA PRO A 167 21.32 -8.84 -5.00
C PRO A 167 20.25 -8.94 -3.90
N LEU A 168 19.94 -10.16 -3.49
CA LEU A 168 19.10 -10.45 -2.35
C LEU A 168 19.80 -10.10 -1.03
N VAL A 169 19.04 -9.73 -0.02
CA VAL A 169 19.57 -9.41 1.33
C VAL A 169 19.50 -10.60 2.30
N PHE A 170 18.80 -11.65 1.92
CA PHE A 170 18.78 -12.95 2.60
C PHE A 170 18.35 -14.05 1.61
N GLU A 171 18.50 -15.31 2.01
CA GLU A 171 18.07 -16.47 1.22
C GLU A 171 16.53 -16.51 1.09
N PRO A 172 15.94 -16.67 -0.11
CA PRO A 172 14.49 -16.69 -0.26
C PRO A 172 13.79 -17.64 0.74
N GLY A 173 12.78 -17.11 1.43
CA GLY A 173 12.04 -17.80 2.49
C GLY A 173 12.66 -17.73 3.89
N SER A 174 13.92 -17.30 4.04
CA SER A 174 14.61 -17.32 5.35
C SER A 174 14.49 -16.03 6.17
N GLY A 175 13.70 -15.06 5.71
CA GLY A 175 13.63 -13.74 6.32
C GLY A 175 12.51 -12.88 5.72
N TRP A 176 12.41 -11.64 6.21
CA TRP A 176 11.46 -10.65 5.71
C TRP A 176 12.15 -9.31 5.45
N ALA A 177 11.95 -8.73 4.27
CA ALA A 177 12.38 -7.37 3.96
C ALA A 177 11.41 -6.69 3.00
N TYR A 178 10.99 -5.48 3.36
CA TYR A 178 10.12 -4.69 2.50
C TYR A 178 10.84 -4.29 1.21
N GLY A 179 10.23 -4.61 0.07
CA GLY A 179 10.92 -4.51 -1.20
C GLY A 179 10.05 -4.62 -2.43
N THR A 180 10.72 -4.87 -3.55
CA THR A 180 10.20 -4.79 -4.91
C THR A 180 9.49 -6.05 -5.39
N GLY A 181 9.16 -6.96 -4.46
CA GLY A 181 8.47 -8.21 -4.78
C GLY A 181 7.18 -7.99 -5.57
N LEU A 182 6.38 -6.98 -5.18
CA LEU A 182 5.13 -6.64 -5.88
C LEU A 182 5.39 -5.93 -7.22
N ASP A 183 6.49 -5.20 -7.37
CA ASP A 183 6.88 -4.64 -8.67
C ASP A 183 7.22 -5.78 -9.65
N ARG A 184 7.90 -6.83 -9.17
CA ARG A 184 8.19 -8.06 -9.95
C ARG A 184 6.95 -8.89 -10.22
N ALA A 185 6.04 -9.02 -9.26
CA ALA A 185 4.75 -9.68 -9.49
C ALA A 185 3.95 -8.96 -10.59
N GLY A 186 3.99 -7.63 -10.63
CA GLY A 186 3.47 -6.83 -11.75
C GLY A 186 4.07 -7.25 -13.09
N GLN A 187 5.40 -7.29 -13.19
CA GLN A 187 6.10 -7.70 -14.41
C GLN A 187 5.80 -9.15 -14.83
N MET A 188 5.59 -10.05 -13.85
CA MET A 188 5.14 -11.43 -14.10
C MET A 188 3.75 -11.45 -14.73
N ILE A 189 2.80 -10.67 -14.21
CA ILE A 189 1.43 -10.56 -14.74
C ILE A 189 1.47 -10.08 -16.20
N GLU A 190 2.29 -9.07 -16.50
CA GLU A 190 2.47 -8.55 -17.86
C GLU A 190 2.95 -9.66 -18.81
N ARG A 191 4.00 -10.40 -18.43
CA ARG A 191 4.57 -11.47 -19.27
C ARG A 191 3.62 -12.65 -19.47
N LEU A 192 2.86 -13.04 -18.45
CA LEU A 192 1.90 -14.14 -18.53
C LEU A 192 0.70 -13.81 -19.44
N ASN A 193 0.35 -12.53 -19.57
CA ASN A 193 -0.87 -12.11 -20.25
C ASN A 193 -0.62 -11.31 -21.55
N GLY A 194 0.63 -10.92 -21.83
CA GLY A 194 0.99 -10.20 -23.04
C GLY A 194 0.41 -8.78 -23.13
N CYS A 195 0.15 -8.14 -21.98
CA CYS A 195 -0.38 -6.78 -21.89
C CYS A 195 0.35 -5.98 -20.79
N THR A 196 0.09 -4.68 -20.71
CA THR A 196 0.61 -3.84 -19.61
C THR A 196 -0.13 -4.13 -18.31
N LEU A 197 0.49 -3.80 -17.16
CA LEU A 197 -0.19 -3.96 -15.87
C LEU A 197 -1.38 -2.98 -15.74
N GLU A 198 -1.28 -1.78 -16.32
CA GLU A 198 -2.40 -0.84 -16.49
C GLU A 198 -3.60 -1.53 -17.16
N ASP A 199 -3.39 -2.13 -18.35
CA ASP A 199 -4.47 -2.76 -19.10
C ASP A 199 -5.05 -3.96 -18.34
N PHE A 200 -4.18 -4.79 -17.75
CA PHE A 200 -4.62 -5.94 -16.97
C PHE A 200 -5.49 -5.51 -15.78
N MET A 201 -5.02 -4.56 -14.96
CA MET A 201 -5.80 -4.10 -13.81
C MET A 201 -7.07 -3.37 -14.24
N LYS A 202 -7.01 -2.61 -15.32
CA LYS A 202 -8.18 -1.92 -15.87
C LYS A 202 -9.29 -2.89 -16.26
N ASP A 203 -8.96 -3.95 -16.98
CA ASP A 203 -9.95 -4.91 -17.47
C ASP A 203 -10.45 -5.85 -16.38
N ASN A 204 -9.59 -6.21 -15.43
CA ASN A 204 -9.87 -7.29 -14.48
C ASN A 204 -10.20 -6.81 -13.06
N ILE A 205 -9.97 -5.54 -12.74
CA ILE A 205 -10.25 -4.96 -11.42
C ILE A 205 -11.02 -3.65 -11.55
N TRP A 206 -10.48 -2.66 -12.23
CA TRP A 206 -11.02 -1.30 -12.18
C TRP A 206 -12.34 -1.16 -12.93
N THR A 207 -12.44 -1.66 -14.16
CA THR A 207 -13.68 -1.60 -14.95
C THR A 207 -14.80 -2.41 -14.30
N PRO A 208 -14.60 -3.67 -13.84
CA PRO A 208 -15.61 -4.43 -13.12
C PRO A 208 -16.14 -3.73 -11.86
N LEU A 209 -15.29 -2.96 -11.17
CA LEU A 209 -15.65 -2.21 -9.98
C LEU A 209 -16.11 -0.77 -10.27
N GLY A 210 -16.05 -0.30 -11.52
CA GLY A 210 -16.35 1.08 -11.88
C GLY A 210 -15.35 2.12 -11.34
N MET A 211 -14.07 1.77 -11.20
CA MET A 211 -12.97 2.63 -10.75
C MET A 211 -12.39 3.46 -11.90
N THR A 212 -13.13 4.46 -12.39
CA THR A 212 -12.78 5.21 -13.62
C THR A 212 -11.71 6.30 -13.43
N SER A 213 -11.35 6.60 -12.18
CA SER A 213 -10.34 7.60 -11.78
C SER A 213 -9.08 6.96 -11.21
N THR A 214 -8.78 5.73 -11.64
CA THR A 214 -7.60 4.97 -11.22
C THR A 214 -6.71 4.65 -12.44
N THR A 215 -5.40 4.86 -12.33
CA THR A 215 -4.43 4.63 -13.43
C THR A 215 -2.97 4.64 -12.92
N PHE A 216 -2.08 3.92 -13.59
CA PHE A 216 -0.62 4.12 -13.55
C PHE A 216 -0.19 5.29 -14.46
N ARG A 217 -0.93 5.58 -15.53
CA ARG A 217 -0.56 6.47 -16.64
C ARG A 217 -1.24 7.84 -16.54
N LEU A 218 -1.00 8.55 -15.44
CA LEU A 218 -1.64 9.85 -15.18
C LEU A 218 -1.37 10.89 -16.29
N GLU A 219 -0.26 10.78 -17.03
CA GLU A 219 0.14 11.64 -18.15
C GLU A 219 -0.82 11.57 -19.33
N THR A 220 -1.54 10.46 -19.44
CA THR A 220 -2.55 10.23 -20.48
C THR A 220 -3.95 10.66 -20.04
N ARG A 221 -4.10 11.18 -18.81
CA ARG A 221 -5.39 11.47 -18.17
C ARG A 221 -5.48 12.94 -17.71
N PRO A 222 -5.67 13.89 -18.64
CA PRO A 222 -5.78 15.33 -18.29
C PRO A 222 -6.95 15.61 -17.34
N ASP A 223 -8.02 14.82 -17.39
CA ASP A 223 -9.17 14.89 -16.50
C ASP A 223 -8.83 14.52 -15.04
N LEU A 224 -7.87 13.60 -14.84
CA LEU A 224 -7.37 13.22 -13.52
C LEU A 224 -6.25 14.16 -13.06
N MET A 225 -5.34 14.52 -13.98
CA MET A 225 -4.21 15.40 -13.71
C MET A 225 -4.67 16.77 -13.18
N SER A 226 -5.75 17.34 -13.74
CA SER A 226 -6.29 18.64 -13.33
C SER A 226 -6.83 18.68 -11.90
N ARG A 227 -7.08 17.51 -11.29
CA ARG A 227 -7.62 17.34 -9.93
C ARG A 227 -6.62 16.63 -9.00
N LYS A 228 -5.35 16.53 -9.40
CA LYS A 228 -4.28 15.96 -8.59
C LYS A 228 -3.96 16.86 -7.40
N VAL A 229 -3.83 16.27 -6.21
CA VAL A 229 -3.30 16.95 -5.02
C VAL A 229 -1.77 17.06 -5.05
N ASP A 230 -1.24 18.21 -4.64
CA ASP A 230 0.19 18.46 -4.56
C ASP A 230 0.82 17.73 -3.36
N MET A 231 2.07 17.30 -3.54
CA MET A 231 2.87 16.80 -2.44
C MET A 231 3.25 17.94 -1.49
N THR A 232 3.08 17.71 -0.19
CA THR A 232 3.51 18.63 0.86
C THR A 232 4.60 18.00 1.71
N ARG A 233 5.51 18.82 2.25
CA ARG A 233 6.47 18.41 3.28
C ARG A 233 6.30 19.25 4.54
N ARG A 234 6.16 18.58 5.67
CA ARG A 234 6.34 19.19 6.99
C ARG A 234 7.84 19.32 7.28
N ARG A 235 8.29 20.53 7.58
CA ARG A 235 9.64 20.81 8.07
C ARG A 235 9.74 20.50 9.56
N ARG A 236 10.97 20.38 10.08
CA ARG A 236 11.21 20.15 11.52
C ARG A 236 10.57 21.20 12.44
N ASN A 237 10.41 22.42 11.97
CA ASN A 237 9.73 23.51 12.70
C ASN A 237 8.19 23.46 12.57
N GLY A 238 7.63 22.39 12.01
CA GLY A 238 6.18 22.19 11.84
C GLY A 238 5.57 22.87 10.61
N VAL A 239 6.30 23.74 9.91
CA VAL A 239 5.82 24.47 8.73
C VAL A 239 5.60 23.53 7.55
N LEU A 240 4.45 23.67 6.90
CA LEU A 240 4.08 22.97 5.68
C LEU A 240 4.60 23.73 4.46
N VAL A 241 5.29 23.03 3.56
CA VAL A 241 5.78 23.61 2.30
C VAL A 241 5.52 22.69 1.12
N PRO A 242 5.40 23.21 -0.11
CA PRO A 242 5.37 22.38 -1.30
C PRO A 242 6.58 21.45 -1.38
N ALA A 243 6.37 20.26 -1.92
CA ALA A 243 7.41 19.28 -2.14
C ALA A 243 7.25 18.63 -3.51
N LEU A 244 8.33 18.06 -4.01
CA LEU A 244 8.28 17.21 -5.20
C LEU A 244 7.85 15.81 -4.78
N GLN A 245 7.03 15.17 -5.61
CA GLN A 245 6.75 13.75 -5.48
C GLN A 245 8.03 12.95 -5.81
N PRO A 246 8.44 11.99 -4.97
CA PRO A 246 9.69 11.24 -5.19
C PRO A 246 9.57 10.17 -6.28
N TYR A 247 8.35 9.75 -6.63
CA TYR A 247 8.09 8.81 -7.71
C TYR A 247 8.08 9.53 -9.06
N GLY A 248 8.83 8.97 -10.00
CA GLY A 248 8.98 9.45 -11.36
C GLY A 248 7.66 9.58 -12.11
N PHE A 249 7.53 10.66 -12.86
CA PHE A 249 6.39 10.90 -13.73
C PHE A 249 6.81 11.77 -14.94
N PRO A 250 6.53 11.37 -16.20
CA PRO A 250 5.85 10.14 -16.63
C PRO A 250 6.65 8.87 -16.26
N ALA A 251 5.93 7.76 -16.06
CA ALA A 251 6.52 6.49 -15.64
C ALA A 251 6.95 5.66 -16.86
N ASP A 252 8.15 5.09 -16.86
CA ASP A 252 8.60 4.18 -17.92
C ASP A 252 7.81 2.85 -17.81
N HIS A 253 7.69 2.25 -16.61
CA HIS A 253 6.96 1.00 -16.37
C HIS A 253 5.84 1.13 -15.33
N ASP A 254 4.87 0.21 -15.39
CA ASP A 254 3.80 0.08 -14.40
C ASP A 254 4.32 -0.66 -13.16
N LEU A 255 4.88 0.10 -12.21
CA LEU A 255 5.44 -0.48 -10.99
C LEU A 255 4.33 -0.89 -9.99
N GLY A 256 3.96 -2.18 -10.00
CA GLY A 256 2.91 -2.79 -9.17
C GLY A 256 3.11 -2.66 -7.65
N GLY A 257 4.26 -2.18 -7.20
CA GLY A 257 4.53 -1.86 -5.80
C GLY A 257 4.16 -0.44 -5.39
N ILE A 258 4.00 0.50 -6.34
CA ILE A 258 4.03 1.93 -6.00
C ILE A 258 3.32 2.88 -7.00
N GLY A 259 3.00 2.43 -8.21
CA GLY A 259 2.78 3.33 -9.35
C GLY A 259 1.39 3.94 -9.52
N VAL A 260 0.36 3.50 -8.78
CA VAL A 260 -1.02 3.91 -9.08
C VAL A 260 -1.35 5.31 -8.53
N TYR A 261 -2.20 6.00 -9.28
CA TYR A 261 -2.98 7.15 -8.89
C TYR A 261 -4.46 6.76 -8.75
N SER A 262 -5.13 7.25 -7.71
CA SER A 262 -6.55 6.94 -7.48
C SER A 262 -7.24 8.00 -6.60
N THR A 263 -8.52 7.82 -6.32
CA THR A 263 -9.36 8.63 -5.42
C THR A 263 -9.83 7.78 -4.24
N VAL A 264 -10.29 8.42 -3.15
CA VAL A 264 -10.87 7.66 -2.03
C VAL A 264 -12.15 6.94 -2.41
N GLU A 265 -12.90 7.47 -3.39
CA GLU A 265 -14.13 6.84 -3.87
C GLU A 265 -13.83 5.55 -4.63
N ASP A 266 -12.87 5.58 -5.56
CA ASP A 266 -12.49 4.39 -6.32
C ASP A 266 -11.82 3.35 -5.43
N TYR A 267 -10.91 3.77 -4.56
CA TYR A 267 -10.28 2.86 -3.61
C TYR A 267 -11.30 2.29 -2.60
N GLY A 268 -12.34 3.07 -2.25
CA GLY A 268 -13.47 2.60 -1.46
C GLY A 268 -14.22 1.44 -2.12
N LYS A 269 -14.41 1.45 -3.45
CA LYS A 269 -15.02 0.35 -4.21
C LYS A 269 -14.18 -0.92 -4.14
N LEU A 270 -12.86 -0.79 -4.25
CA LEU A 270 -11.92 -1.91 -4.06
C LEU A 270 -12.03 -2.52 -2.65
N LEU A 271 -12.05 -1.68 -1.62
CA LEU A 271 -12.19 -2.14 -0.23
C LEU A 271 -13.55 -2.79 0.04
N GLN A 272 -14.61 -2.26 -0.56
CA GLN A 272 -15.94 -2.88 -0.51
C GLN A 272 -15.93 -4.26 -1.16
N ALA A 273 -15.29 -4.41 -2.32
CA ALA A 273 -15.17 -5.70 -3.00
C ALA A 273 -14.47 -6.76 -2.14
N LEU A 274 -13.43 -6.37 -1.40
CA LEU A 274 -12.73 -7.25 -0.46
C LEU A 274 -13.58 -7.62 0.78
N LEU A 275 -14.51 -6.76 1.20
CA LEU A 275 -15.51 -7.10 2.24
C LEU A 275 -16.62 -8.03 1.75
N GLN A 276 -16.87 -8.04 0.43
CA GLN A 276 -17.89 -8.86 -0.19
C GLN A 276 -17.43 -10.31 -0.43
N ASP A 277 -16.23 -10.68 0.03
CA ASP A 277 -15.72 -12.07 0.06
C ASP A 277 -15.91 -12.80 -1.28
N GLY A 278 -15.52 -12.12 -2.37
CA GLY A 278 -15.55 -12.65 -3.73
C GLY A 278 -16.85 -12.41 -4.51
N HIS A 279 -17.91 -11.89 -3.86
CA HIS A 279 -19.19 -11.64 -4.54
C HIS A 279 -19.13 -10.45 -5.52
N ALA A 280 -18.08 -9.64 -5.44
CA ALA A 280 -17.80 -8.57 -6.39
C ALA A 280 -17.30 -9.05 -7.77
N GLY A 281 -16.99 -10.35 -7.92
CA GLY A 281 -16.60 -10.94 -9.20
C GLY A 281 -15.15 -10.71 -9.63
N ILE A 282 -14.30 -10.09 -8.80
CA ILE A 282 -12.87 -9.89 -9.11
C ILE A 282 -11.98 -11.04 -8.61
N LEU A 283 -12.43 -11.81 -7.62
CA LEU A 283 -11.76 -12.98 -7.04
C LEU A 283 -12.79 -13.96 -6.50
N LYS A 284 -12.42 -15.24 -6.39
CA LYS A 284 -13.20 -16.24 -5.66
C LYS A 284 -13.07 -16.04 -4.14
N PRO A 285 -14.06 -16.47 -3.34
CA PRO A 285 -14.01 -16.38 -1.87
C PRO A 285 -12.74 -17.00 -1.27
N GLU A 286 -12.25 -18.12 -1.82
CA GLU A 286 -11.05 -18.81 -1.36
C GLU A 286 -9.80 -17.96 -1.55
N SER A 287 -9.68 -17.26 -2.67
CA SER A 287 -8.55 -16.36 -2.94
C SER A 287 -8.57 -15.13 -2.04
N VAL A 288 -9.76 -14.56 -1.77
CA VAL A 288 -9.90 -13.49 -0.77
C VAL A 288 -9.46 -13.99 0.60
N ASN A 289 -9.87 -15.19 1.00
CA ASN A 289 -9.44 -15.79 2.26
C ASN A 289 -7.92 -15.98 2.33
N GLU A 290 -7.28 -16.43 1.25
CA GLU A 290 -5.83 -16.63 1.20
C GLU A 290 -5.05 -15.32 1.29
N ILE A 291 -5.55 -14.21 0.72
CA ILE A 291 -4.95 -12.88 0.86
C ILE A 291 -4.88 -12.44 2.32
N PHE A 292 -5.96 -12.63 3.08
CA PHE A 292 -6.07 -12.20 4.47
C PHE A 292 -5.59 -13.24 5.50
N LYS A 293 -5.12 -14.40 5.05
CA LYS A 293 -4.55 -15.43 5.89
C LYS A 293 -3.13 -15.03 6.32
N PRO A 294 -2.75 -15.17 7.60
CA PRO A 294 -1.35 -15.09 8.02
C PRO A 294 -0.46 -16.07 7.23
N GLN A 295 0.59 -15.56 6.57
CA GLN A 295 1.48 -16.33 5.70
C GLN A 295 2.87 -16.55 6.33
N LEU A 296 3.20 -15.83 7.41
CA LEU A 296 4.52 -15.91 8.04
C LEU A 296 4.47 -16.77 9.31
N GLU A 297 5.58 -17.45 9.61
CA GLU A 297 5.83 -17.96 10.95
C GLU A 297 5.85 -16.81 11.97
N ASP A 298 5.46 -17.08 13.22
CA ASP A 298 5.22 -16.03 14.22
C ASP A 298 6.42 -15.08 14.42
N ILE A 299 7.65 -15.59 14.38
CA ILE A 299 8.87 -14.79 14.54
C ILE A 299 9.00 -13.76 13.41
N LEU A 300 8.89 -14.19 12.15
CA LEU A 300 8.92 -13.29 10.98
C LEU A 300 7.71 -12.35 10.96
N GLY A 301 6.56 -12.83 11.45
CA GLY A 301 5.36 -12.04 11.68
C GLY A 301 5.60 -10.86 12.62
N GLU A 302 6.33 -11.04 13.73
CA GLU A 302 6.66 -9.93 14.62
C GLU A 302 7.80 -9.05 14.05
N GLU A 303 8.83 -9.65 13.44
CA GLU A 303 10.00 -8.94 12.87
C GLU A 303 9.65 -7.93 11.77
N HIS A 304 8.71 -8.25 10.87
CA HIS A 304 8.37 -7.31 9.80
C HIS A 304 7.78 -6.00 10.34
N TYR A 305 7.03 -6.08 11.44
CA TYR A 305 6.34 -4.93 12.01
C TYR A 305 7.30 -3.99 12.71
N TRP A 306 8.24 -4.54 13.49
CA TRP A 306 9.29 -3.77 14.15
C TRP A 306 10.21 -3.08 13.15
N THR A 307 10.50 -3.75 12.04
CA THR A 307 11.31 -3.21 10.95
C THR A 307 10.62 -2.03 10.25
N MET A 308 9.31 -2.13 10.03
CA MET A 308 8.55 -1.09 9.32
C MET A 308 8.11 0.07 10.21
N PHE A 309 7.85 -0.17 11.50
CA PHE A 309 7.28 0.80 12.43
C PHE A 309 7.97 0.78 13.81
N PRO A 310 9.24 1.21 13.89
CA PRO A 310 9.98 1.22 15.14
C PRO A 310 9.32 2.17 16.16
N GLY A 311 8.79 1.61 17.26
CA GLY A 311 8.18 2.40 18.35
C GLY A 311 6.68 2.22 18.56
N ILE A 312 6.02 1.32 17.82
CA ILE A 312 4.64 0.93 18.13
C ILE A 312 4.62 -0.04 19.33
N SER A 313 3.53 -0.01 20.13
CA SER A 313 3.36 -0.82 21.34
C SER A 313 3.63 -2.31 21.12
N ALA A 314 4.41 -2.92 22.03
CA ALA A 314 4.68 -4.36 22.06
C ALA A 314 3.41 -5.23 22.23
N GLU A 315 2.27 -4.63 22.61
CA GLU A 315 0.98 -5.32 22.73
C GLU A 315 0.29 -5.53 21.38
N LEU A 316 0.70 -4.78 20.34
CA LEU A 316 0.15 -4.94 19.00
C LEU A 316 0.93 -6.01 18.26
N LYS A 317 0.33 -7.21 18.15
CA LYS A 317 0.87 -8.27 17.32
C LYS A 317 0.29 -8.18 15.92
N VAL A 318 1.12 -8.48 14.94
CA VAL A 318 0.71 -8.59 13.54
C VAL A 318 1.40 -9.79 12.89
N ASN A 319 0.87 -10.20 11.74
CA ASN A 319 1.51 -11.10 10.79
C ASN A 319 1.42 -10.44 9.40
N PHE A 320 1.84 -11.11 8.34
CA PHE A 320 1.73 -10.61 6.98
C PHE A 320 0.98 -11.62 6.12
N GLY A 321 0.01 -11.13 5.34
CA GLY A 321 -0.74 -11.88 4.34
C GLY A 321 -0.13 -11.71 2.96
N LEU A 322 -0.92 -11.93 1.91
CA LEU A 322 -0.47 -11.60 0.56
C LEU A 322 -0.61 -10.08 0.37
N SER A 323 0.50 -9.35 0.48
CA SER A 323 0.61 -7.89 0.32
C SER A 323 -0.06 -7.02 1.41
N THR A 324 -0.37 -7.56 2.58
CA THR A 324 -1.04 -6.79 3.65
C THR A 324 -0.59 -7.23 5.02
N SER A 325 -0.43 -6.31 5.97
CA SER A 325 -0.32 -6.71 7.38
C SER A 325 -1.65 -7.26 7.85
N ILE A 326 -1.60 -8.32 8.65
CA ILE A 326 -2.73 -8.95 9.30
C ILE A 326 -2.66 -8.65 10.79
N ARG A 327 -3.71 -8.04 11.33
CA ARG A 327 -3.77 -7.73 12.76
C ARG A 327 -3.97 -9.01 13.59
N MET A 328 -3.12 -9.26 14.58
CA MET A 328 -3.18 -10.45 15.44
C MET A 328 -3.74 -10.15 16.85
N THR A 329 -3.84 -8.88 17.26
CA THR A 329 -4.50 -8.47 18.52
C THR A 329 -5.56 -7.39 18.29
N THR A 330 -6.56 -7.31 19.18
CA THR A 330 -7.62 -6.28 19.12
C THR A 330 -7.44 -5.28 20.25
N ALA A 331 -7.42 -3.99 19.92
CA ALA A 331 -7.48 -2.92 20.91
C ALA A 331 -8.90 -2.33 21.01
N LYS A 332 -9.19 -1.62 22.11
CA LYS A 332 -10.48 -0.97 22.33
C LYS A 332 -10.77 0.04 21.21
N ASN A 333 -12.00 0.02 20.67
CA ASN A 333 -12.45 0.91 19.59
C ASN A 333 -11.57 0.86 18.33
N THR A 334 -10.97 -0.28 18.01
CA THR A 334 -10.18 -0.45 16.76
C THR A 334 -10.64 -1.68 15.99
N ARG A 335 -10.07 -1.84 14.79
CA ARG A 335 -10.26 -3.01 13.94
C ARG A 335 -9.90 -4.32 14.64
N LYS A 336 -10.65 -5.38 14.32
CA LYS A 336 -10.54 -6.68 15.00
C LYS A 336 -9.37 -7.51 14.49
N VAL A 337 -8.97 -8.51 15.29
CA VAL A 337 -8.02 -9.55 14.88
C VAL A 337 -8.45 -10.22 13.57
N GLY A 338 -7.53 -10.37 12.63
CA GLY A 338 -7.77 -10.83 11.25
C GLY A 338 -7.99 -9.70 10.25
N SER A 339 -8.05 -8.44 10.68
CA SER A 339 -8.16 -7.30 9.74
C SER A 339 -6.86 -7.14 8.94
N GLY A 340 -7.00 -6.94 7.62
CA GLY A 340 -5.88 -6.53 6.77
C GLY A 340 -5.73 -5.02 6.71
N SER A 341 -4.51 -4.54 6.53
CA SER A 341 -4.20 -3.12 6.39
C SER A 341 -2.84 -2.91 5.78
N TRP A 342 -2.66 -1.76 5.12
CA TRP A 342 -1.34 -1.28 4.73
C TRP A 342 -1.31 0.24 4.60
N LEU A 343 -0.12 0.76 4.31
CA LEU A 343 0.14 2.19 4.14
C LEU A 343 0.49 2.56 2.70
N GLY A 344 0.42 3.86 2.41
CA GLY A 344 1.07 4.50 1.28
C GLY A 344 2.09 5.54 1.75
N TYR A 345 3.17 5.71 0.99
CA TYR A 345 4.35 6.50 1.39
C TYR A 345 4.00 7.95 1.84
N PRO A 346 3.12 8.70 1.17
CA PRO A 346 2.63 10.03 1.61
C PRO A 346 1.67 10.02 2.83
N ASN A 347 1.89 9.12 3.79
CA ASN A 347 1.02 8.87 4.94
C ASN A 347 -0.42 8.47 4.54
N LEU A 348 -0.60 7.62 3.53
CA LEU A 348 -1.93 7.06 3.25
C LEU A 348 -2.16 5.81 4.12
N MET A 349 -3.40 5.52 4.48
CA MET A 349 -3.78 4.33 5.26
C MET A 349 -5.02 3.67 4.67
N TRP A 350 -5.09 2.35 4.73
CA TRP A 350 -6.34 1.62 4.55
C TRP A 350 -6.43 0.40 5.47
N TRP A 351 -7.65 -0.06 5.72
CA TRP A 351 -7.89 -1.35 6.37
C TRP A 351 -9.18 -2.00 5.88
N VAL A 352 -9.24 -3.32 6.00
CA VAL A 352 -10.42 -4.16 5.78
C VAL A 352 -10.61 -5.03 7.03
N ASP A 353 -11.68 -4.80 7.76
CA ASP A 353 -12.10 -5.61 8.91
C ASP A 353 -13.33 -6.43 8.54
N ARG A 354 -13.07 -7.61 7.98
CA ARG A 354 -14.09 -8.55 7.54
C ARG A 354 -15.00 -9.02 8.69
N LYS A 355 -14.51 -9.02 9.94
CA LYS A 355 -15.31 -9.44 11.11
C LYS A 355 -16.37 -8.41 11.49
N THR A 356 -16.06 -7.12 11.38
CA THR A 356 -17.05 -6.07 11.63
C THR A 356 -17.80 -5.64 10.37
N GLY A 357 -17.35 -6.08 9.20
CA GLY A 357 -17.94 -5.74 7.90
C GLY A 357 -17.66 -4.29 7.50
N VAL A 358 -16.52 -3.74 7.95
CA VAL A 358 -16.14 -2.34 7.74
C VAL A 358 -14.74 -2.25 7.17
N ALA A 359 -14.58 -1.37 6.18
CA ALA A 359 -13.29 -1.02 5.60
C ALA A 359 -13.20 0.49 5.44
N CYS A 360 -11.98 1.01 5.41
CA CYS A 360 -11.75 2.43 5.31
C CYS A 360 -10.44 2.73 4.61
N THR A 361 -10.39 3.89 3.97
CA THR A 361 -9.13 4.53 3.58
C THR A 361 -9.10 6.01 3.94
N ILE A 362 -7.90 6.51 4.24
CA ILE A 362 -7.61 7.91 4.56
C ILE A 362 -6.44 8.36 3.70
N PHE A 363 -6.71 9.25 2.76
CA PHE A 363 -5.76 9.75 1.76
C PHE A 363 -5.20 11.11 2.17
N LYS A 364 -3.87 11.18 2.15
CA LYS A 364 -3.06 12.34 2.50
C LYS A 364 -1.90 12.43 1.47
N GLN A 365 -1.34 13.62 1.28
CA GLN A 365 -0.12 13.84 0.46
C GLN A 365 0.91 14.65 1.25
N ILE A 366 1.39 14.07 2.34
CA ILE A 366 2.32 14.75 3.25
C ILE A 366 3.54 13.89 3.54
N LEU A 367 4.71 14.54 3.56
CA LEU A 367 6.01 14.00 3.95
C LEU A 367 6.51 14.67 5.24
N PRO A 368 7.42 14.05 6.01
CA PRO A 368 7.99 12.71 5.79
C PRO A 368 6.95 11.61 5.99
N VAL A 369 7.25 10.39 5.54
CA VAL A 369 6.51 9.19 5.98
C VAL A 369 6.53 9.14 7.50
N GLU A 370 5.46 8.61 8.12
CA GLU A 370 5.26 8.61 9.57
C GLU A 370 5.15 10.03 10.16
N ASP A 371 4.51 10.95 9.43
CA ASP A 371 4.23 12.29 9.94
C ASP A 371 3.37 12.17 11.22
N PRO A 372 3.83 12.68 12.38
CA PRO A 372 3.17 12.40 13.66
C PRO A 372 1.74 12.96 13.73
N ILE A 373 1.45 14.04 13.00
CA ILE A 373 0.11 14.61 12.94
C ILE A 373 -0.80 13.76 12.06
N ALA A 374 -0.28 13.24 10.93
CA ALA A 374 -0.99 12.30 10.08
C ALA A 374 -1.32 10.98 10.80
N LEU A 375 -0.35 10.41 11.52
CA LEU A 375 -0.55 9.18 12.31
C LEU A 375 -1.58 9.38 13.42
N LYS A 376 -1.55 10.54 14.08
CA LYS A 376 -2.54 10.87 15.12
C LYS A 376 -3.95 10.99 14.54
N LEU A 377 -4.10 11.63 13.37
CA LEU A 377 -5.38 11.66 12.66
C LEU A 377 -5.87 10.24 12.35
N ASP A 378 -5.01 9.37 11.82
CA ASP A 378 -5.40 8.00 11.47
C ASP A 378 -5.92 7.21 12.68
N ALA A 379 -5.23 7.30 13.82
CA ALA A 379 -5.65 6.65 15.06
C ALA A 379 -6.98 7.21 15.62
N GLU A 380 -7.14 8.54 15.64
CA GLU A 380 -8.38 9.17 16.12
C GLU A 380 -9.56 8.90 15.18
N PHE A 381 -9.31 8.85 13.87
CA PHE A 381 -10.34 8.56 12.86
C PHE A 381 -10.79 7.10 12.94
N GLU A 382 -9.85 6.13 13.04
CA GLU A 382 -10.19 4.73 13.27
C GLU A 382 -11.04 4.58 14.54
N SER A 383 -10.60 5.16 15.66
CA SER A 383 -11.36 5.13 16.92
C SER A 383 -12.79 5.68 16.78
N ALA A 384 -12.93 6.82 16.11
CA ALA A 384 -14.23 7.44 15.87
C ALA A 384 -15.16 6.56 15.00
N VAL A 385 -14.63 5.93 13.96
CA VAL A 385 -15.38 4.99 13.09
C VAL A 385 -15.94 3.83 13.92
N TYR A 386 -15.10 3.16 14.72
CA TYR A 386 -15.53 2.00 15.51
C TYR A 386 -16.43 2.36 16.70
N GLU A 387 -16.30 3.56 17.27
CA GLU A 387 -17.26 4.07 18.25
C GLU A 387 -18.65 4.27 17.64
N CYS A 388 -18.74 4.83 16.42
CA CYS A 388 -20.01 4.99 15.72
C CYS A 388 -20.67 3.63 15.41
N ILE A 389 -19.88 2.65 14.95
CA ILE A 389 -20.39 1.30 14.65
C ILE A 389 -20.92 0.62 15.91
N THR A 390 -20.16 0.65 17.01
CA THR A 390 -20.53 -0.02 18.27
C THR A 390 -21.84 0.54 18.83
N LYS A 391 -22.02 1.87 18.80
CA LYS A 391 -23.27 2.51 19.24
C LYS A 391 -24.48 2.08 18.41
N ASN A 392 -24.32 1.92 17.10
CA ASN A 392 -25.41 1.49 16.23
C ASN A 392 -25.79 0.02 16.39
N GLN A 393 -24.81 -0.86 16.62
CA GLN A 393 -25.08 -2.28 16.93
C GLN A 393 -25.85 -2.44 18.25
N LEU A 394 -25.58 -1.59 19.26
CA LEU A 394 -26.32 -1.58 20.52
C LEU A 394 -27.74 -1.03 20.35
N LYS A 395 -27.93 0.02 19.54
CA LYS A 395 -29.26 0.58 19.25
C LYS A 395 -30.18 -0.34 18.44
N GLY A 396 -29.63 -1.24 17.61
CA GLY A 396 -30.42 -2.20 16.85
C GLY A 396 -30.79 -3.47 17.63
N LYS A 397 -30.36 -3.61 18.89
CA LYS A 397 -30.69 -4.74 19.78
C LYS A 397 -31.65 -4.37 20.92
N LEU A 398 -31.97 -3.08 21.06
CA LEU A 398 -33.00 -2.53 21.93
C LEU A 398 -34.24 -2.23 21.08
#